data_AF-A0A7C6KPI4-F1
#
_entry.id   AF-A0A7C6KPI4-F1
#
_cell.length_a   1.000
_cell.length_b   1.000
_cell.length_c   1.000
_cell.angle_alpha   90.00
_cell.angle_beta   90.00
_cell.angle_gamma   90.00
#
_symmetry.space_group_name_H-M   'P 1'
#
loop_
_entity.id
_entity.type
_entity.pdbx_description
1 polymer ?
#
loop_
_entity_poly.entity_id
_entity_poly.type
_entity_poly.pdbx_seq_one_letter_code
_entity_poly.pdbx_strand_id
1 'polypeptide(L)' 'MLLYLTSWQENEPPFDARRSWKGYPFEVLDQLMEEELIDGSRRAKSVWFTKKGEKEARALLVKYGIGESP' A
#
# COMPACT_ATOMS: atom_id res chain seq x y z
N MET A 1 6.03 2.14 -3.11
CA MET A 1 6.01 1.66 -4.52
C MET A 1 5.99 0.13 -4.62
N LEU A 2 7.01 -0.61 -4.15
CA LEU A 2 7.08 -2.06 -4.35
C LEU A 2 5.87 -2.82 -3.76
N LEU A 3 5.49 -2.49 -2.52
CA LEU A 3 4.28 -3.01 -1.87
C LEU A 3 3.01 -2.79 -2.70
N TYR A 4 2.95 -1.70 -3.48
CA TYR A 4 1.82 -1.35 -4.35
C TYR A 4 1.83 -2.17 -5.64
N LEU A 5 3.00 -2.42 -6.23
CA LEU A 5 3.11 -3.27 -7.43
C LEU A 5 2.69 -4.72 -7.16
N THR A 6 2.89 -5.21 -5.93
CA THR A 6 2.48 -6.55 -5.48
C THR A 6 1.14 -6.54 -4.73
N SER A 7 0.31 -5.51 -4.96
CA SER A 7 -0.99 -5.36 -4.32
C SER A 7 -2.13 -5.80 -5.23
N TRP A 8 -3.30 -6.05 -4.65
CA TRP A 8 -4.56 -6.28 -5.36
C TRP A 8 -5.63 -5.33 -4.86
N GLN A 9 -6.63 -5.05 -5.69
CA GLN A 9 -7.83 -4.34 -5.25
C GLN A 9 -8.77 -5.35 -4.58
N GLU A 10 -9.10 -5.14 -3.31
CA GLU A 10 -10.21 -5.82 -2.66
C GLU A 10 -11.48 -5.04 -2.96
N ASN A 11 -12.48 -5.70 -3.55
CA ASN A 11 -13.76 -5.08 -3.92
C ASN A 11 -14.94 -5.70 -3.14
N GLU A 12 -14.66 -6.52 -2.12
CA GLU A 12 -15.69 -7.18 -1.33
C GLU A 12 -16.13 -6.30 -0.16
N PRO A 13 -17.42 -5.93 -0.06
CA PRO A 13 -17.93 -5.18 1.10
C PRO A 13 -17.62 -5.91 2.42
N PRO A 14 -17.19 -5.21 3.48
CA PRO A 14 -17.13 -3.76 3.63
C PRO A 14 -15.82 -3.10 3.13
N PHE A 15 -14.95 -3.84 2.44
CA PHE A 15 -13.60 -3.39 2.10
C PHE A 15 -13.48 -3.03 0.61
N ASP A 16 -13.48 -1.73 0.31
CA ASP A 16 -13.07 -1.18 -0.99
C ASP A 16 -11.72 -0.48 -0.85
N ALA A 17 -10.66 -1.30 -0.77
CA ALA A 17 -9.31 -0.81 -0.58
C ALA A 17 -8.29 -1.74 -1.23
N ARG A 18 -7.18 -1.14 -1.66
CA ARG A 18 -6.04 -1.89 -2.18
C ARG A 18 -5.26 -2.52 -1.04
N ARG A 19 -4.88 -3.78 -1.20
CA ARG A 19 -4.28 -4.62 -0.16
C ARG A 19 -3.01 -5.29 -0.65
N SER A 20 -2.06 -5.53 0.24
CA SER A 20 -0.89 -6.36 -0.06
C SER A 20 -0.52 -7.26 1.11
N TRP A 21 0.13 -8.38 0.82
CA TRP A 21 0.72 -9.24 1.84
C TRP A 21 1.89 -8.53 2.52
N LYS A 22 2.09 -8.82 3.81
CA LYS A 22 3.30 -8.40 4.51
C LYS A 22 4.46 -9.26 4.04
N GLY A 23 5.33 -8.68 3.24
CA GLY A 23 6.55 -9.32 2.75
C GLY A 23 7.83 -8.50 3.02
N TYR A 24 7.71 -7.40 3.76
CA TYR A 24 8.80 -6.47 4.06
C TYR A 24 9.08 -6.46 5.57
N PRO A 25 10.28 -6.00 6.00
CA PRO A 25 10.59 -5.85 7.42
C PRO A 25 9.52 -5.07 8.18
N PHE A 26 9.22 -5.50 9.42
CA PHE A 26 8.14 -4.89 10.19
C PHE A 26 8.42 -3.42 10.51
N GLU A 27 9.66 -3.06 10.72
CA GLU A 27 10.09 -1.68 11.00
C GLU A 27 9.73 -0.74 9.86
N VAL A 28 9.87 -1.20 8.61
CA VAL A 28 9.47 -0.45 7.42
C VAL A 28 7.96 -0.34 7.32
N LEU A 29 7.23 -1.42 7.60
CA LEU A 29 5.76 -1.39 7.61
C LEU A 29 5.23 -0.48 8.72
N ASP A 30 5.88 -0.48 9.88
CA ASP A 30 5.54 0.36 11.03
C ASP A 30 5.74 1.85 10.69
N GLN A 31 6.86 2.22 10.04
CA GLN A 31 7.05 3.58 9.51
C GLN A 31 5.97 4.00 8.51
N LEU A 32 5.61 3.11 7.57
CA LEU A 32 4.55 3.42 6.60
C LEU A 32 3.16 3.58 7.28
N MET A 33 2.92 2.91 8.41
CA MET A 33 1.71 3.11 9.23
C MET A 33 1.77 4.43 9.99
N GLU A 34 2.92 4.80 10.58
CA GLU A 34 3.13 6.09 11.24
C GLU A 34 2.93 7.27 10.29
N GLU A 35 3.32 7.12 9.02
CA GLU A 35 3.10 8.11 7.97
C GLU A 35 1.68 8.09 7.36
N GLU A 36 0.79 7.22 7.88
CA GLU A 36 -0.59 7.03 7.41
C GLU A 36 -0.69 6.62 5.93
N LEU A 37 0.32 5.93 5.40
CA LEU A 37 0.34 5.45 4.01
C LEU A 37 -0.33 4.07 3.90
N ILE A 38 -0.21 3.25 4.94
CA ILE A 38 -0.88 1.97 5.03
C ILE A 38 -1.55 1.82 6.39
N ASP A 39 -2.51 0.90 6.47
CA ASP A 39 -3.16 0.49 7.71
C ASP A 39 -3.08 -1.04 7.85
N GLY A 40 -2.94 -1.52 9.08
CA GLY A 40 -2.83 -2.92 9.40
C GLY A 40 -2.60 -3.17 10.88
N SER A 41 -2.55 -4.44 11.24
CA SER A 41 -2.25 -4.85 12.62
C SER A 41 -1.21 -5.96 12.62
N ARG A 42 -0.39 -6.08 13.67
CA ARG A 42 0.64 -7.12 13.78
C ARG A 42 0.10 -8.55 13.62
N ARG A 43 -1.17 -8.79 13.95
CA ARG A 43 -1.85 -10.10 13.82
C ARG A 43 -2.31 -10.41 12.40
N ALA A 44 -2.53 -9.39 11.56
CA ALA A 44 -2.94 -9.58 10.18
C ALA A 44 -1.74 -9.93 9.29
N LYS A 45 -1.97 -10.79 8.30
CA LYS A 45 -0.98 -11.19 7.28
C LYS A 45 -0.77 -10.14 6.18
N SER A 46 -1.60 -9.11 6.15
CA SER A 46 -1.69 -8.12 5.08
C SER A 46 -1.78 -6.71 5.64
N VAL A 47 -1.62 -5.73 4.76
CA VAL A 47 -1.85 -4.31 5.02
C VAL A 47 -2.72 -3.72 3.91
N TRP A 48 -3.45 -2.66 4.24
CA TRP A 48 -4.29 -1.89 3.35
C TRP A 48 -3.59 -0.58 3.00
N PHE A 49 -3.75 -0.10 1.77
CA PHE A 49 -3.33 1.24 1.41
C PHE A 49 -4.40 2.24 1.87
N THR A 50 -3.96 3.34 2.47
CA THR A 50 -4.79 4.52 2.60
C THR A 50 -4.87 5.23 1.25
N LYS A 51 -5.83 6.16 1.09
CA LYS A 51 -5.89 6.99 -0.13
C LYS A 51 -4.60 7.81 -0.32
N LYS A 52 -3.96 8.25 0.77
CA LYS A 52 -2.66 8.93 0.77
C LYS A 52 -1.56 8.00 0.26
N GLY A 53 -1.45 6.80 0.82
CA GLY A 53 -0.42 5.84 0.41
C GLY A 53 -0.54 5.35 -1.03
N GLU A 54 -1.76 5.18 -1.53
CA GLU A 54 -1.97 4.87 -2.95
C GLU A 54 -1.51 6.03 -3.85
N LYS A 55 -1.85 7.28 -3.50
CA LYS A 55 -1.39 8.47 -4.25
C LYS A 55 0.14 8.57 -4.27
N GLU A 56 0.78 8.41 -3.12
CA GLU A 56 2.24 8.41 -2.96
C GLU A 56 2.90 7.29 -3.78
N ALA A 57 2.35 6.07 -3.71
CA ALA A 57 2.86 4.95 -4.48
C ALA A 57 2.77 5.19 -5.99
N ARG A 58 1.66 5.75 -6.48
CA ARG A 58 1.48 6.11 -7.89
C ARG A 58 2.43 7.23 -8.33
N ALA A 59 2.64 8.25 -7.50
CA ALA A 59 3.61 9.31 -7.78
C ALA A 59 5.03 8.75 -7.93
N LEU A 60 5.41 7.77 -7.09
CA LEU A 60 6.68 7.06 -7.23
C LEU A 60 6.76 6.27 -8.54
N LEU A 61 5.68 5.58 -8.95
CA LEU A 61 5.66 4.86 -10.22
C LEU A 61 5.88 5.79 -11.42
N VAL A 62 5.25 6.96 -11.43
CA VAL A 62 5.45 8.00 -12.46
C VAL A 62 6.90 8.51 -12.43
N LYS A 63 7.42 8.84 -11.24
CA LYS A 63 8.80 9.32 -11.06
C LYS A 63 9.85 8.36 -11.65
N TYR A 64 9.61 7.06 -11.57
CA TYR A 64 10.52 6.04 -12.08
C TYR A 64 10.14 5.50 -13.47
N GLY A 65 9.15 6.09 -14.16
CA GLY A 65 8.75 5.69 -15.51
C GLY A 65 8.07 4.32 -15.62
N ILE A 66 7.53 3.81 -14.51
CA ILE A 66 6.83 2.51 -14.44
C ILE A 66 5.31 2.69 -14.61
N GLY A 67 4.78 3.82 -14.14
CA GLY A 67 3.35 4.14 -14.21
C GLY A 67 3.05 5.28 -15.15
N GLU A 68 1.84 5.32 -15.67
CA GLU A 68 1.33 6.42 -16.47
C GLU A 68 0.84 7.56 -15.54
N SER A 69 1.10 8.79 -15.95
CA SER A 69 0.53 9.96 -15.28
C SER A 69 -0.97 10.02 -15.63
N PRO A 70 -1.87 10.25 -14.64
CA PRO A 70 -3.30 10.35 -14.90
C PRO A 70 -3.65 11.52 -15.82
#